data_AF-A0A7S3HX22-F1
#
_entry.id   AF-A0A7S3HX22-F1
#
_cell.length_a   1.000
_cell.length_b   1.000
_cell.length_c   1.000
_cell.angle_alpha   90.00
_cell.angle_beta   90.00
_cell.angle_gamma   90.00
#
_symmetry.space_group_name_H-M   'P 1'
#
loop_
_entity.id
_entity.type
_entity.pdbx_description
1 polymer ?
#
loop_
_entity_poly.entity_id
_entity_poly.type
_entity_poly.pdbx_seq_one_letter_code
_entity_poly.pdbx_strand_id
1 'polypeptide(L)'
;MLSREMDSIACFKTGVEDLDKHLRQPIASDEIVEVCGASGSGKTYLCLKMASLALLDNNIAVIYIDTTNYLNHENMSLVLSNFITETTDQNMRAKRVQQALSRLRVIKVFALEELFLLLSMILTQIKRRQ
;
A
#
# COMPACT_ATOMS: atom_id res chain seq x y z
N MET A 1 -1.44 29.22 9.68
CA MET A 1 -2.42 28.10 9.69
C MET A 1 -2.03 27.08 8.63
N LEU A 2 -1.85 27.49 7.36
CA LEU A 2 -1.30 26.65 6.26
C LEU A 2 0.08 26.03 6.55
N SER A 3 0.96 26.72 7.30
CA SER A 3 2.29 26.19 7.65
C SER A 3 2.28 25.01 8.61
N ARG A 4 1.18 24.78 9.36
CA ARG A 4 1.06 23.64 10.30
C ARG A 4 0.51 22.37 9.64
N GLU A 5 -0.18 22.48 8.51
CA GLU A 5 -0.70 21.31 7.76
C GLU A 5 0.43 20.63 6.97
N MET A 6 1.42 21.40 6.52
CA MET A 6 2.59 20.91 5.77
C MET A 6 3.54 20.03 6.61
N ASP A 7 3.56 20.17 7.94
CA ASP A 7 4.42 19.37 8.83
C ASP A 7 3.99 17.90 8.97
N SER A 8 2.86 17.50 8.38
CA SER A 8 2.30 16.14 8.48
C SER A 8 2.26 15.35 7.17
N ILE A 9 2.75 15.92 6.06
CA ILE A 9 2.75 15.26 4.75
C ILE A 9 3.88 14.22 4.71
N ALA A 10 3.52 12.95 4.56
CA ALA A 10 4.48 11.88 4.32
C ALA A 10 4.73 11.70 2.83
N CYS A 11 5.99 11.45 2.46
CA CYS A 11 6.42 11.27 1.08
C CYS A 11 6.96 9.85 0.87
N PHE A 12 6.51 9.19 -0.20
CA PHE A 12 6.79 7.80 -0.50
C PHE A 12 7.48 7.65 -1.85
N LYS A 13 8.61 6.94 -1.86
CA LYS A 13 9.24 6.45 -3.09
C LYS A 13 8.59 5.16 -3.55
N THR A 14 8.65 4.87 -4.84
CA THR A 14 8.11 3.64 -5.43
C THR A 14 9.02 2.43 -5.20
N GLY A 15 10.29 2.67 -4.88
CA GLY A 15 11.29 1.62 -4.76
C GLY A 15 11.64 0.97 -6.10
N VAL A 16 11.28 1.64 -7.21
CA VAL A 16 11.72 1.35 -8.57
C VAL A 16 12.56 2.55 -9.02
N GLU A 17 13.88 2.40 -9.01
CA GLU A 17 14.81 3.52 -9.17
C GLU A 17 14.54 4.35 -10.44
N ASP A 18 14.30 3.69 -11.57
CA ASP A 18 14.01 4.40 -12.82
C ASP A 18 12.67 5.12 -12.78
N LEU A 19 11.64 4.55 -12.13
CA LEU A 19 10.37 5.26 -11.96
C LEU A 19 10.53 6.46 -11.04
N ASP A 20 11.24 6.31 -9.92
CA ASP A 20 11.52 7.39 -8.98
C ASP A 20 12.32 8.54 -9.61
N LYS A 21 13.18 8.27 -10.60
CA LYS A 21 13.87 9.31 -11.39
C LYS A 21 12.94 10.08 -12.33
N HIS A 22 11.93 9.41 -12.89
CA HIS A 22 10.98 10.02 -13.82
C HIS A 22 9.81 10.71 -13.10
N LEU A 23 9.49 10.27 -11.88
CA LEU A 23 8.61 11.00 -10.99
C LEU A 23 9.28 12.31 -10.58
N ARG A 24 8.67 13.44 -10.91
CA ARG A 24 9.19 14.77 -10.56
C ARG A 24 9.31 14.97 -9.05
N GLN A 25 8.51 14.24 -8.27
CA GLN A 25 8.48 14.23 -6.82
C GLN A 25 8.05 12.85 -6.30
N PRO A 26 8.40 12.49 -5.05
CA PRO A 26 7.82 11.32 -4.37
C PRO A 26 6.30 11.44 -4.25
N ILE A 27 5.63 10.31 -4.07
CA ILE A 27 4.17 10.27 -3.86
C ILE A 27 3.86 10.84 -2.47
N ALA A 28 3.06 11.89 -2.38
CA ALA A 28 2.68 12.53 -1.13
C ALA A 28 1.43 11.91 -0.51
N SER A 29 1.27 12.00 0.81
CA SER A 29 0.12 11.43 1.52
C SER A 29 -1.19 12.23 1.37
N ASP A 30 -1.11 13.44 0.82
CA ASP A 30 -2.22 14.37 0.58
C ASP A 30 -2.71 14.38 -0.87
N GLU A 31 -2.20 13.49 -1.72
CA GLU A 31 -2.61 13.35 -3.12
C GLU A 31 -3.24 11.98 -3.43
N ILE A 32 -3.98 11.94 -4.54
CA ILE A 32 -4.49 10.72 -5.15
C ILE A 32 -3.70 10.49 -6.42
N VAL A 33 -3.02 9.34 -6.52
CA VAL A 33 -2.21 8.96 -7.69
C VAL A 33 -2.92 7.85 -8.47
N GLU A 34 -3.10 8.08 -9.78
CA GLU A 34 -3.63 7.09 -10.70
C GLU A 34 -2.51 6.45 -11.52
N VAL A 35 -2.52 5.12 -11.63
CA VAL A 35 -1.58 4.36 -12.48
C VAL A 35 -2.35 3.65 -13.58
N CYS A 36 -2.17 4.11 -14.82
CA CYS A 36 -2.89 3.63 -16.00
C CYS A 36 -2.00 2.81 -16.94
N GLY A 37 -2.61 1.92 -17.73
CA GLY A 37 -1.91 1.13 -18.75
C GLY A 37 -2.61 -0.19 -19.09
N ALA A 38 -2.15 -0.85 -20.16
CA ALA A 38 -2.70 -2.12 -20.64
C ALA A 38 -2.60 -3.26 -19.59
N SER A 39 -3.40 -4.31 -19.74
CA SER A 39 -3.25 -5.51 -18.88
C SER A 39 -1.82 -6.05 -18.95
N GLY A 40 -1.28 -6.50 -17.82
CA GLY A 40 0.11 -6.95 -17.72
C GLY A 40 1.18 -5.83 -17.67
N SER A 41 0.82 -4.55 -17.75
CA SER A 41 1.78 -3.44 -17.69
C SER A 41 2.41 -3.17 -16.31
N GLY A 42 2.16 -4.03 -15.31
CA GLY A 42 2.74 -3.91 -13.97
C GLY A 42 1.94 -3.09 -12.95
N LYS A 43 0.72 -2.62 -13.26
CA LYS A 43 -0.11 -1.81 -12.33
C LYS A 43 -0.32 -2.49 -10.97
N THR A 44 -0.84 -3.72 -10.97
CA THR A 44 -1.09 -4.49 -9.75
C THR A 44 0.21 -4.74 -8.97
N TYR A 45 1.30 -5.01 -9.68
CA TYR A 45 2.62 -5.18 -9.07
C TYR A 45 3.10 -3.89 -8.38
N LEU A 46 2.99 -2.73 -9.04
CA LEU A 46 3.37 -1.46 -8.44
C LEU A 46 2.52 -1.15 -7.19
N CYS A 47 1.22 -1.39 -7.24
CA CYS A 47 0.34 -1.23 -6.09
C CYS A 47 0.75 -2.13 -4.90
N LEU A 48 1.09 -3.40 -5.19
CA LEU A 48 1.60 -4.35 -4.19
C LEU A 48 2.98 -3.97 -3.64
N LYS A 49 3.86 -3.44 -4.49
CA LYS A 49 5.17 -2.90 -4.09
C LYS A 49 4.98 -1.75 -3.11
N MET A 50 4.13 -0.78 -3.44
CA MET A 50 3.82 0.36 -2.57
C MET A 50 3.23 -0.10 -1.22
N ALA A 51 2.27 -1.02 -1.24
CA ALA A 51 1.70 -1.59 -0.02
C ALA A 51 2.77 -2.28 0.85
N SER A 52 3.70 -3.01 0.22
CA SER A 52 4.78 -3.71 0.92
C SER A 52 5.78 -2.73 1.53
N LEU A 53 6.17 -1.66 0.82
CA LEU A 53 7.04 -0.60 1.34
C LEU A 53 6.39 0.13 2.53
N ALA A 54 5.09 0.42 2.45
CA ALA A 54 4.35 1.01 3.56
C ALA A 54 4.37 0.10 4.80
N LEU A 55 4.11 -1.19 4.62
CA LEU A 55 4.05 -2.16 5.72
C LEU A 55 5.41 -2.51 6.33
N LEU A 56 6.43 -2.71 5.49
CA LEU A 56 7.74 -3.25 5.89
C LEU A 56 8.73 -2.16 6.30
N ASP A 57 8.77 -1.05 5.57
CA ASP A 57 9.83 -0.05 5.71
C ASP A 57 9.35 1.18 6.50
N ASN A 58 8.06 1.54 6.36
CA ASN A 58 7.49 2.73 6.99
C ASN A 58 6.62 2.41 8.21
N ASN A 59 6.37 1.12 8.50
CA ASN A 59 5.50 0.67 9.60
C ASN A 59 4.07 1.28 9.55
N ILE A 60 3.56 1.53 8.35
CA ILE A 60 2.24 2.11 8.09
C ILE A 60 1.22 1.00 7.84
N ALA A 61 0.02 1.14 8.39
CA ALA A 61 -1.10 0.24 8.12
C ALA A 61 -1.71 0.50 6.74
N VAL A 62 -2.09 -0.58 6.04
CA VAL A 62 -2.58 -0.50 4.65
C VAL A 62 -3.96 -1.11 4.53
N ILE A 63 -4.85 -0.42 3.82
CA ILE A 63 -6.09 -0.98 3.30
C ILE A 63 -5.89 -1.21 1.80
N TYR A 64 -5.87 -2.48 1.39
CA TYR A 64 -5.81 -2.86 -0.02
C TYR A 64 -7.22 -3.22 -0.50
N ILE A 65 -7.74 -2.45 -1.46
CA ILE A 65 -9.04 -2.72 -2.09
C ILE A 65 -8.78 -3.57 -3.34
N ASP A 66 -9.16 -4.84 -3.29
CA ASP A 66 -8.98 -5.78 -4.41
C ASP A 66 -10.25 -5.89 -5.24
N THR A 67 -10.23 -5.29 -6.42
CA THR A 67 -11.33 -5.36 -7.40
C THR A 67 -11.19 -6.52 -8.39
N THR A 68 -10.09 -7.27 -8.32
CA THR A 68 -9.72 -8.32 -9.28
C THR A 68 -9.84 -9.73 -8.71
N ASN A 69 -10.11 -9.87 -7.41
CA ASN A 69 -10.03 -11.11 -6.65
C ASN A 69 -8.65 -11.80 -6.72
N TYR A 70 -7.60 -11.04 -7.04
CA TYR A 70 -6.25 -11.57 -7.17
C TYR A 70 -5.70 -11.92 -5.80
N LEU A 71 -5.94 -11.13 -4.76
CA LEU A 71 -5.27 -11.26 -3.47
C LEU A 71 -5.99 -12.17 -2.47
N ASN A 72 -5.16 -12.94 -1.77
CA ASN A 72 -5.51 -13.73 -0.61
C ASN A 72 -4.33 -13.71 0.40
N HIS A 73 -4.48 -14.39 1.52
CA HIS A 73 -3.45 -14.40 2.56
C HIS A 73 -2.13 -15.03 2.07
N GLU A 74 -2.21 -16.11 1.28
CA GLU A 74 -1.05 -16.88 0.82
C GLU A 74 -0.20 -16.08 -0.16
N ASN A 75 -0.80 -15.53 -1.21
CA ASN A 75 -0.06 -14.77 -2.19
C ASN A 75 0.43 -13.43 -1.64
N MET A 76 -0.29 -12.80 -0.70
CA MET A 76 0.21 -11.60 -0.03
C MET A 76 1.41 -11.93 0.88
N SER A 77 1.38 -13.07 1.58
CA SER A 77 2.54 -13.54 2.36
C SER A 77 3.75 -13.76 1.45
N LEU A 78 3.54 -14.35 0.27
CA LEU A 78 4.58 -14.55 -0.72
C LEU A 78 5.13 -13.23 -1.26
N VAL A 79 4.25 -12.29 -1.63
CA VAL A 79 4.62 -10.96 -2.11
C VAL A 79 5.47 -10.22 -1.07
N LEU A 80 5.02 -10.18 0.19
CA LEU A 80 5.77 -9.56 1.28
C LEU A 80 7.12 -10.24 1.51
N SER A 81 7.15 -11.58 1.51
CA SER A 81 8.38 -12.36 1.64
C SER A 81 9.40 -12.03 0.54
N ASN A 82 8.93 -11.87 -0.71
CA ASN A 82 9.78 -11.54 -1.86
C ASN A 82 10.36 -10.13 -1.78
N PHE A 83 9.69 -9.21 -1.09
CA PHE A 83 10.20 -7.85 -0.88
C PHE A 83 11.15 -7.71 0.31
N ILE A 84 11.28 -8.73 1.17
CA ILE A 84 12.28 -8.75 2.25
C ILE A 84 13.59 -9.32 1.71
N THR A 85 14.54 -8.45 1.37
CA THR A 85 15.85 -8.83 0.81
C THR A 85 16.98 -8.82 1.84
N GLU A 86 16.79 -8.15 2.97
CA GLU A 86 17.84 -7.85 3.96
C GLU A 86 18.26 -9.03 4.84
N THR A 87 17.49 -10.13 4.87
CA THR A 87 17.77 -11.28 5.73
C THR A 87 17.63 -12.61 5.00
N THR A 88 18.61 -13.49 5.21
CA THR A 88 18.61 -14.88 4.75
C THR A 88 18.01 -15.84 5.80
N ASP A 89 17.79 -15.37 7.03
CA ASP A 89 17.16 -16.15 8.09
C ASP A 89 15.65 -16.26 7.84
N GLN A 90 15.21 -17.50 7.59
CA GLN A 90 13.81 -17.85 7.32
C GLN A 90 12.89 -17.51 8.50
N ASN A 91 13.34 -17.69 9.74
CA ASN A 91 12.54 -17.40 10.93
C ASN A 91 12.36 -15.89 11.10
N MET A 92 13.43 -15.11 10.91
CA MET A 92 13.36 -13.65 10.95
C MET A 92 12.45 -13.11 9.83
N ARG A 93 12.56 -13.65 8.61
CA ARG A 93 11.70 -13.29 7.49
C ARG A 93 10.22 -13.58 7.79
N ALA A 94 9.90 -14.78 8.25
CA ALA A 94 8.53 -15.17 8.61
C ALA A 94 7.95 -14.24 9.69
N LYS A 95 8.74 -13.86 10.70
CA LYS A 95 8.32 -12.91 11.74
C LYS A 95 8.00 -11.53 11.17
N ARG A 96 8.82 -11.00 10.26
CA ARG A 96 8.56 -9.70 9.60
C ARG A 96 7.29 -9.76 8.74
N VAL A 97 7.08 -10.84 7.98
CA VAL A 97 5.85 -11.04 7.20
C VAL A 97 4.62 -11.04 8.11
N GLN A 98 4.66 -11.79 9.22
CA GLN A 98 3.56 -11.83 10.20
C GLN A 98 3.26 -10.45 10.80
N GLN A 99 4.29 -9.68 11.15
CA GLN A 99 4.14 -8.31 11.63
C GLN A 99 3.51 -7.39 10.58
N ALA A 100 3.93 -7.48 9.32
CA ALA A 100 3.33 -6.72 8.22
C ALA A 100 1.85 -7.10 8.02
N LEU A 101 1.52 -8.39 7.94
CA LEU A 101 0.14 -8.86 7.76
C LEU A 101 -0.80 -8.40 8.88
N SER A 102 -0.30 -8.22 10.11
CA SER A 102 -1.11 -7.70 11.22
C SER A 102 -1.65 -6.28 10.98
N ARG A 103 -0.97 -5.50 10.14
CA ARG A 103 -1.32 -4.11 9.78
C ARG A 103 -1.97 -3.99 8.41
N LEU A 104 -2.16 -5.09 7.70
CA LEU A 104 -2.83 -5.12 6.40
C LEU A 104 -4.30 -5.49 6.57
N ARG A 105 -5.15 -4.80 5.81
CA ARG A 105 -6.55 -5.17 5.58
C ARG A 105 -6.78 -5.28 4.09
N VAL A 106 -7.15 -6.47 3.63
CA VAL A 106 -7.55 -6.70 2.22
C VAL A 106 -9.07 -6.74 2.19
N ILE A 107 -9.68 -5.92 1.35
CA ILE A 107 -11.14 -5.83 1.20
C ILE A 107 -11.45 -6.07 -0.27
N LYS A 108 -12.24 -7.10 -0.54
CA LYS A 108 -12.67 -7.45 -1.89
C LYS A 108 -13.93 -6.68 -2.23
N VAL A 109 -13.94 -6.03 -3.39
CA VAL A 109 -15.04 -5.17 -3.84
C VAL A 109 -15.36 -5.54 -5.28
N PHE A 110 -16.59 -5.96 -5.53
CA PHE A 110 -17.03 -6.44 -6.85
C PHE A 110 -18.13 -5.58 -7.45
N ALA A 111 -18.68 -4.65 -6.66
CA ALA A 111 -19.70 -3.71 -7.09
C ALA A 111 -19.34 -2.26 -6.72
N LEU A 112 -19.87 -1.30 -7.47
CA LEU A 112 -19.59 0.11 -7.27
C LEU A 112 -20.21 0.62 -5.95
N GLU A 113 -21.38 0.11 -5.59
CA GLU A 113 -22.08 0.41 -4.35
C GLU A 113 -21.27 -0.02 -3.13
N GLU A 114 -20.63 -1.18 -3.20
CA GLU A 114 -19.72 -1.68 -2.16
C GLU A 114 -18.50 -0.77 -2.00
N LEU A 115 -17.95 -0.26 -3.11
CA LEU A 115 -16.83 0.69 -3.07
C LEU A 115 -17.21 1.98 -2.35
N PHE A 116 -18.35 2.56 -2.69
CA PHE A 116 -18.82 3.80 -2.06
C PHE A 116 -19.11 3.61 -0.57
N LEU A 117 -19.73 2.50 -0.19
CA LEU A 117 -19.96 2.16 1.21
C LEU A 117 -18.64 2.04 1.97
N LEU A 118 -17.67 1.32 1.39
CA LEU A 118 -16.36 1.14 1.99
C LEU A 118 -15.61 2.47 2.19
N LEU A 119 -15.56 3.32 1.16
CA LEU A 119 -14.91 4.63 1.26
C LEU A 119 -15.56 5.51 2.33
N SER A 120 -16.89 5.47 2.44
CA SER A 120 -17.64 6.19 3.48
C SER A 120 -17.31 5.69 4.89
N MET A 121 -17.16 4.37 5.06
CA MET A 121 -16.73 3.77 6.33
C MET A 121 -15.30 4.18 6.69
N ILE A 122 -14.38 4.13 5.72
CA ILE A 122 -12.97 4.54 5.92
C ILE A 122 -12.91 6.01 6.36
N LEU A 123 -13.59 6.90 5.65
CA LEU A 123 -13.65 8.33 5.98
C LEU A 123 -14.17 8.56 7.41
N THR A 124 -15.21 7.82 7.80
CA THR A 124 -15.78 7.91 9.15
C THR A 124 -14.78 7.48 10.22
N GLN A 125 -14.00 6.43 9.97
CA GLN A 125 -12.98 5.95 10.91
C GLN A 125 -11.80 6.91 11.04
N ILE A 126 -11.36 7.53 9.93
CA ILE A 126 -10.28 8.52 9.94
C ILE A 126 -10.71 9.76 10.72
N LYS A 127 -11.92 10.29 10.46
CA LYS A 127 -12.45 11.47 11.16
C LYS A 127 -12.63 11.30 12.66
N ARG A 128 -12.87 10.07 13.14
CA ARG A 128 -12.99 9.79 14.59
C ARG A 128 -11.65 9.80 15.33
N ARG A 129 -10.53 9.79 14.62
CA ARG A 129 -9.17 9.74 15.20
C ARG A 129 -8.48 11.11 15.24
N GLN A 130 -9.08 12.14 14.65
CA GLN A 130 -8.62 13.53 14.69
C GLN A 130 -9.42 14.29 15.76
#